data_AF-A0A8C8ER20-F1
#
_entry.id   AF-A0A8C8ER20-F1
#
_cell.length_a   1.000
_cell.length_b   1.000
_cell.length_c   1.000
_cell.angle_alpha   90.00
_cell.angle_beta   90.00
_cell.angle_gamma   90.00
#
_symmetry.space_group_name_H-M   'P 1'
#
loop_
_entity.id
_entity.type
_entity.pdbx_description
1 polymer ?
#
loop_
_entity_poly.entity_id
_entity_poly.type
_entity_poly.pdbx_seq_one_letter_code
_entity_poly.pdbx_strand_id
1 'polypeptide(L)'
;METEIHVPVGSPVIRKFPIFVEEHNVTDGAMKLVKQLRPAWDINHVKTKLFTDGTTNKLVGCYVDASPEDVVLVRVYGNKTELIVDRDNELKSFQVLHANGCAPRLYCTFQNGLCYEFMQGDALGTQDVRDPILLRLISREMARIHAIHAHNGCIPKPNLWIKMRKYFSLVATEFTEQASNARIQQEVPSQAVLEQEMVWMKEHLSQLGSPVVLCHNDLLCKNIIHNSKAGHVRFIDYEYSSYNYQAFDIGNHFNEFAGMSELDYGLYPSREMQLEWLRVYLQAYKRSTKKGEEVSDRELERLYIQVNKFALASHFFWGFWALIQAKYSSIDFDFLGYAVLRFNQYFKTKPAVMALQIPE
;
A
#
# COMPACT_ATOMS: atom_id res chain seq x y z
N MET A 1 0.44 -12.55 -17.24
CA MET A 1 -0.55 -12.22 -18.30
C MET A 1 -1.91 -11.71 -17.80
N GLU A 2 -2.53 -12.21 -16.71
CA GLU A 2 -3.87 -11.70 -16.28
C GLU A 2 -3.88 -10.80 -15.03
N THR A 3 -2.76 -10.74 -14.30
CA THR A 3 -2.57 -9.89 -13.12
C THR A 3 -1.67 -8.68 -13.39
N GLU A 4 -1.17 -8.55 -14.62
CA GLU A 4 -0.20 -7.54 -14.99
C GLU A 4 -0.84 -6.19 -15.28
N ILE A 5 -0.17 -5.14 -14.84
CA ILE A 5 -0.53 -3.77 -15.16
C ILE A 5 0.06 -3.40 -16.52
N HIS A 6 -0.78 -2.85 -17.40
CA HIS A 6 -0.35 -2.40 -18.72
C HIS A 6 -0.25 -0.89 -18.74
N VAL A 7 0.93 -0.40 -19.10
CA VAL A 7 1.21 1.03 -19.22
C VAL A 7 0.49 1.58 -20.46
N PRO A 8 -0.23 2.71 -20.36
CA PRO A 8 -0.91 3.34 -21.49
C PRO A 8 0.02 3.57 -22.68
N VAL A 9 -0.52 3.43 -23.89
CA VAL A 9 0.19 3.81 -25.12
C VAL A 9 0.48 5.30 -25.09
N GLY A 10 1.73 5.68 -25.32
CA GLY A 10 2.18 7.07 -25.27
C GLY A 10 2.65 7.55 -23.89
N SER A 11 2.64 6.70 -22.86
CA SER A 11 3.30 7.04 -21.60
C SER A 11 4.80 7.32 -21.82
N PRO A 12 5.38 8.34 -21.15
CA PRO A 12 6.78 8.68 -21.32
C PRO A 12 7.71 7.50 -21.02
N VAL A 13 8.72 7.31 -21.85
CA VAL A 13 9.81 6.35 -21.56
C VAL A 13 10.59 6.89 -20.36
N ILE A 14 10.63 6.11 -19.29
CA ILE A 14 11.37 6.46 -18.08
C ILE A 14 12.85 6.19 -18.32
N ARG A 15 13.67 7.23 -18.13
CA ARG A 15 15.13 7.10 -18.25
C ARG A 15 15.66 6.15 -17.17
N LYS A 16 16.54 5.23 -17.55
CA LYS A 16 17.24 4.32 -16.63
C LYS A 16 18.70 4.70 -16.55
N PHE A 17 19.18 5.10 -15.37
CA PHE A 17 20.59 5.40 -15.15
C PHE A 17 21.34 4.18 -14.62
N PRO A 18 22.55 3.88 -15.16
CA PRO A 18 23.39 2.79 -14.68
C PRO A 18 24.15 3.20 -13.40
N ILE A 19 23.46 3.80 -12.44
CA ILE A 19 24.02 4.23 -11.16
C ILE A 19 23.51 3.28 -10.08
N PHE A 20 24.44 2.77 -9.28
CA PHE A 20 24.15 2.09 -8.02
C PHE A 20 24.35 3.08 -6.88
N VAL A 21 23.40 3.13 -5.93
CA VAL A 21 23.50 3.97 -4.74
C VAL A 21 23.78 3.09 -3.53
N GLU A 22 24.92 3.31 -2.90
CA GLU A 22 25.31 2.57 -1.71
C GLU A 22 24.40 2.89 -0.53
N GLU A 23 23.95 1.85 0.17
CA GLU A 23 22.99 1.98 1.28
C GLU A 23 23.51 2.80 2.47
N HIS A 24 24.82 2.80 2.69
CA HIS A 24 25.49 3.55 3.75
C HIS A 24 25.91 4.95 3.32
N ASN A 25 25.72 5.28 2.03
CA ASN A 25 26.07 6.58 1.46
C ASN A 25 25.04 7.03 0.41
N VAL A 26 23.78 7.10 0.87
CA VAL A 26 22.64 7.45 0.01
C VAL A 26 22.76 8.88 -0.53
N THR A 27 23.28 9.81 0.28
CA THR A 27 23.43 11.22 -0.08
C THR A 27 24.36 11.40 -1.28
N ASP A 28 25.54 10.79 -1.30
CA ASP A 28 26.47 10.95 -2.42
C ASP A 28 25.93 10.32 -3.71
N GLY A 29 25.24 9.18 -3.60
CA GLY A 29 24.56 8.57 -4.73
C GLY A 29 23.42 9.44 -5.27
N ALA A 30 22.63 10.05 -4.38
CA ALA A 30 21.58 11.00 -4.74
C ALA A 30 22.16 12.21 -5.48
N MET A 31 23.29 12.77 -5.04
CA MET A 31 23.95 13.89 -5.71
C MET A 31 24.40 13.56 -7.14
N LYS A 32 24.89 12.34 -7.40
CA LYS A 32 25.22 11.87 -8.76
C LYS A 32 23.98 11.85 -9.67
N LEU A 33 22.83 11.42 -9.14
CA LEU A 33 21.57 11.38 -9.87
C LEU A 33 21.02 12.78 -10.14
N VAL A 34 21.02 13.66 -9.13
CA VAL A 34 20.57 15.05 -9.24
C VAL A 34 21.36 15.81 -10.30
N LYS A 35 22.69 15.62 -10.38
CA LYS A 35 23.52 16.23 -11.42
C LYS A 35 23.06 15.91 -12.85
N GLN A 36 22.48 14.72 -13.07
CA GLN A 36 21.91 14.34 -14.37
C GLN A 36 20.47 14.83 -14.57
N LEU A 37 19.67 14.86 -13.50
CA LEU A 37 18.24 15.24 -13.56
C LEU A 37 18.00 16.76 -13.56
N ARG A 38 18.92 17.52 -12.96
CA ARG A 38 18.86 18.97 -12.79
C ARG A 38 20.24 19.58 -13.09
N PRO A 39 20.72 19.53 -14.34
CA PRO A 39 22.04 20.04 -14.72
C PRO A 39 22.20 21.55 -14.50
N ALA A 40 21.10 22.29 -14.36
CA ALA A 40 21.09 23.72 -14.07
C ALA A 40 21.26 24.06 -12.59
N TRP A 41 21.14 23.08 -11.67
CA TRP A 41 21.38 23.32 -10.25
C TRP A 41 22.88 23.38 -9.96
N ASP A 42 23.31 24.39 -9.20
CA ASP A 42 24.65 24.41 -8.64
C ASP A 42 24.76 23.36 -7.55
N ILE A 43 25.56 22.32 -7.82
CA ILE A 43 25.72 21.16 -6.95
C ILE A 43 26.21 21.53 -5.55
N ASN A 44 26.96 22.63 -5.41
CA ASN A 44 27.47 23.09 -4.11
C ASN A 44 26.39 23.71 -3.23
N HIS A 45 25.25 24.10 -3.82
CA HIS A 45 24.10 24.68 -3.12
C HIS A 45 22.91 23.72 -3.00
N VAL A 46 23.06 22.48 -3.48
CA VAL A 46 22.03 21.45 -3.28
C VAL A 46 22.06 21.01 -1.81
N LYS A 47 20.92 21.17 -1.15
CA LYS A 47 20.66 20.64 0.19
C LYS A 47 20.00 19.29 0.10
N THR A 48 20.24 18.47 1.11
CA THR A 48 19.63 17.15 1.23
C THR A 48 18.89 17.00 2.55
N LYS A 49 17.79 16.26 2.52
CA LYS A 49 17.00 15.87 3.69
C LYS A 49 16.77 14.38 3.66
N LEU A 50 17.22 13.68 4.69
CA LEU A 50 16.91 12.26 4.89
C LEU A 50 15.51 12.13 5.49
N PHE A 51 14.73 11.17 4.97
CA PHE A 51 13.45 10.77 5.52
C PHE A 51 13.59 9.39 6.15
N THR A 52 13.25 9.27 7.43
CA THR A 52 13.52 8.08 8.27
C THR A 52 12.26 7.30 8.64
N ASP A 53 11.08 7.74 8.20
CA ASP A 53 9.80 7.18 8.66
C ASP A 53 9.41 5.85 7.95
N GLY A 54 10.09 5.49 6.85
CA GLY A 54 9.78 4.29 6.08
C GLY A 54 10.48 3.03 6.60
N THR A 55 9.77 1.89 6.59
CA THR A 55 10.28 0.59 7.05
C THR A 55 10.81 -0.32 5.93
N THR A 56 10.82 0.12 4.68
CA THR A 56 11.23 -0.73 3.55
C THR A 56 12.31 -0.09 2.69
N ASN A 57 12.38 1.24 2.65
CA ASN A 57 13.18 1.98 1.67
C ASN A 57 13.90 3.16 2.35
N LYS A 58 15.07 3.56 1.80
CA LYS A 58 15.77 4.79 2.21
C LYS A 58 15.40 5.91 1.25
N LEU A 59 15.07 7.09 1.79
CA LEU A 59 14.56 8.21 1.00
C LEU A 59 15.33 9.50 1.32
N VAL A 60 15.84 10.15 0.28
CA VAL A 60 16.52 11.46 0.36
C VAL A 60 15.81 12.46 -0.54
N GLY A 61 15.45 13.62 -0.01
CA GLY A 61 15.01 14.77 -0.80
C GLY A 61 16.19 15.69 -1.10
N CYS A 62 16.36 16.06 -2.37
CA CYS A 62 17.37 17.00 -2.84
C CYS A 62 16.70 18.25 -3.40
N TYR A 63 17.14 19.44 -2.96
CA TYR A 63 16.56 20.73 -3.38
C TYR A 63 17.59 21.85 -3.29
N VAL A 64 17.27 23.00 -3.90
CA VAL A 64 18.08 24.23 -3.82
C VAL A 64 17.26 25.35 -3.18
N ASP A 65 17.89 26.22 -2.38
CA ASP A 65 17.18 27.32 -1.69
C ASP A 65 16.50 28.31 -2.64
N ALA A 66 17.04 28.46 -3.86
CA ALA A 66 16.45 29.32 -4.88
C ALA A 66 15.10 28.79 -5.41
N SER A 67 14.82 27.49 -5.24
CA SER A 67 13.58 26.84 -5.69
C SER A 67 13.23 25.70 -4.72
N PRO A 68 12.84 26.01 -3.48
CA PRO A 68 12.65 25.01 -2.42
C PRO A 68 11.47 24.07 -2.71
N GLU A 69 10.59 24.42 -3.64
CA GLU A 69 9.44 23.62 -4.06
C GLU A 69 9.81 22.56 -5.12
N ASP A 70 10.91 22.75 -5.88
CA ASP A 70 11.42 21.75 -6.83
C ASP A 70 12.34 20.78 -6.09
N VAL A 71 11.73 19.77 -5.46
CA VAL A 71 12.45 18.74 -4.71
C VAL A 71 12.47 17.44 -5.51
N VAL A 72 13.66 16.87 -5.66
CA VAL A 72 13.87 15.54 -6.24
C VAL A 72 13.97 14.54 -5.10
N LEU A 73 13.02 13.62 -5.00
CA LEU A 73 13.11 12.47 -4.11
C LEU A 73 13.93 11.37 -4.78
N VAL A 74 14.93 10.86 -4.07
CA VAL A 74 15.74 9.70 -4.43
C VAL A 74 15.40 8.57 -3.45
N ARG A 75 14.69 7.55 -3.93
CA ARG A 75 14.35 6.36 -3.16
C ARG A 75 15.26 5.21 -3.54
N VAL A 76 15.98 4.68 -2.56
CA VAL A 76 16.80 3.46 -2.68
C VAL A 76 16.03 2.29 -2.08
N TYR A 77 15.93 1.20 -2.83
CA TYR A 77 15.27 -0.01 -2.37
C TYR A 77 16.01 -0.62 -1.18
N GLY A 78 15.28 -1.08 -0.16
CA GLY A 78 15.91 -1.77 0.98
C GLY A 78 16.45 -3.15 0.62
N ASN A 79 17.35 -3.64 1.45
CA ASN A 79 17.96 -4.96 1.32
C ASN A 79 16.92 -6.09 1.23
N LYS A 80 17.05 -6.98 0.24
CA LYS A 80 16.20 -8.16 0.00
C LYS A 80 14.71 -7.90 -0.20
N THR A 81 14.33 -6.66 -0.47
CA THR A 81 12.92 -6.28 -0.69
C THR A 81 12.35 -6.88 -1.98
N GLU A 82 13.19 -7.32 -2.92
CA GLU A 82 12.81 -8.07 -4.13
C GLU A 82 12.15 -9.43 -3.82
N LEU A 83 12.30 -9.96 -2.60
CA LEU A 83 11.58 -11.15 -2.17
C LEU A 83 10.07 -10.92 -2.10
N ILE A 84 9.67 -9.69 -1.75
CA ILE A 84 8.28 -9.32 -1.44
C ILE A 84 7.68 -8.29 -2.40
N VAL A 85 8.51 -7.49 -3.07
CA VAL A 85 8.11 -6.47 -4.04
C VAL A 85 8.56 -6.86 -5.47
N ASP A 86 7.64 -6.74 -6.41
CA ASP A 86 7.92 -6.85 -7.85
C ASP A 86 8.20 -5.46 -8.42
N ARG A 87 9.47 -5.18 -8.71
CA ARG A 87 9.95 -3.85 -9.15
C ARG A 87 9.46 -3.47 -10.56
N ASP A 88 9.19 -4.45 -11.42
CA ASP A 88 8.63 -4.19 -12.75
C ASP A 88 7.15 -3.82 -12.63
N ASN A 89 6.40 -4.54 -11.79
CA ASN A 89 5.01 -4.22 -11.51
C ASN A 89 4.86 -2.87 -10.78
N GLU A 90 5.76 -2.55 -9.84
CA GLU A 90 5.83 -1.25 -9.18
C GLU A 90 6.02 -0.12 -10.20
N LEU A 91 7.00 -0.23 -11.10
CA LEU A 91 7.26 0.77 -12.13
C LEU A 91 6.04 0.96 -13.05
N LYS A 92 5.44 -0.15 -13.52
CA LYS A 92 4.22 -0.11 -14.34
C LYS A 92 3.06 0.57 -13.60
N SER A 93 2.84 0.21 -12.33
CA SER A 93 1.81 0.81 -11.47
C SER A 93 2.00 2.32 -11.37
N PHE A 94 3.23 2.75 -11.08
CA PHE A 94 3.60 4.15 -10.95
C PHE A 94 3.28 4.93 -12.24
N GLN A 95 3.65 4.39 -13.40
CA GLN A 95 3.37 5.02 -14.69
C GLN A 95 1.87 5.13 -14.97
N VAL A 96 1.08 4.09 -14.70
CA VAL A 96 -0.38 4.12 -14.87
C VAL A 96 -1.02 5.15 -13.95
N LEU A 97 -0.62 5.17 -12.68
CA LEU A 97 -1.13 6.13 -11.69
C LEU A 97 -0.75 7.55 -12.09
N HIS A 98 0.49 7.80 -12.53
CA HIS A 98 0.93 9.12 -12.97
C HIS A 98 0.14 9.60 -14.20
N ALA A 99 -0.08 8.72 -15.20
CA ALA A 99 -0.87 9.05 -16.39
C ALA A 99 -2.32 9.44 -16.06
N ASN A 100 -2.85 8.98 -14.91
CA ASN A 100 -4.18 9.34 -14.40
C ASN A 100 -4.12 10.43 -13.31
N GLY A 101 -2.97 11.11 -13.16
CA GLY A 101 -2.77 12.17 -12.17
C GLY A 101 -2.86 11.71 -10.71
N CYS A 102 -2.65 10.41 -10.46
CA CYS A 102 -2.71 9.77 -9.15
C CYS A 102 -1.36 9.63 -8.47
N ALA A 103 -0.27 9.57 -9.23
CA ALA A 103 1.09 9.53 -8.68
C ALA A 103 1.91 10.78 -9.08
N PRO A 104 2.93 11.15 -8.28
CA PRO A 104 3.89 12.19 -8.63
C PRO A 104 4.57 11.92 -9.97
N ARG A 105 5.27 12.91 -10.52
CA ARG A 105 6.10 12.68 -11.70
C ARG A 105 7.29 11.79 -11.39
N LEU A 106 7.39 10.67 -12.11
CA LEU A 106 8.57 9.81 -12.09
C LEU A 106 9.66 10.39 -13.02
N TYR A 107 10.82 10.73 -12.47
CA TYR A 107 11.91 11.35 -13.22
C TYR A 107 12.81 10.31 -13.90
N CYS A 108 13.24 9.29 -13.16
CA CYS A 108 14.07 8.20 -13.68
C CYS A 108 14.03 6.98 -12.77
N THR A 109 14.53 5.86 -13.29
CA THR A 109 14.93 4.69 -12.49
C THR A 109 16.46 4.58 -12.49
N PHE A 110 17.02 3.90 -11.49
CA PHE A 110 18.42 3.54 -11.44
C PHE A 110 18.58 2.08 -10.97
N GLN A 111 19.81 1.58 -10.80
CA GLN A 111 20.02 0.13 -10.61
C GLN A 111 19.28 -0.44 -9.40
N ASN A 112 19.16 0.34 -8.33
CA ASN A 112 18.54 -0.06 -7.07
C ASN A 112 17.55 0.99 -6.53
N GLY A 113 16.80 1.67 -7.40
CA GLY A 113 15.80 2.64 -6.94
C GLY A 113 15.16 3.52 -8.02
N LEU A 114 14.45 4.55 -7.55
CA LEU A 114 13.67 5.50 -8.35
C LEU A 114 13.93 6.94 -7.92
N CYS A 115 13.86 7.88 -8.87
CA CYS A 115 13.79 9.30 -8.57
C CYS A 115 12.44 9.87 -9.02
N TYR A 116 11.74 10.59 -8.14
CA TYR A 116 10.41 11.14 -8.42
C TYR A 116 10.19 12.48 -7.72
N GLU A 117 9.10 13.14 -8.09
CA GLU A 117 8.67 14.43 -7.54
C GLU A 117 8.24 14.31 -6.08
N PHE A 118 8.63 15.29 -5.26
CA PHE A 118 8.12 15.43 -3.90
C PHE A 118 6.68 15.94 -3.89
N MET A 119 5.82 15.23 -3.16
CA MET A 119 4.43 15.64 -2.97
C MET A 119 4.34 16.63 -1.82
N GLN A 120 3.98 17.88 -2.13
CA GLN A 120 3.81 18.93 -1.13
C GLN A 120 2.61 18.64 -0.21
N GLY A 121 2.85 18.70 1.10
CA GLY A 121 1.83 18.47 2.13
C GLY A 121 2.39 17.72 3.33
N ASP A 122 1.51 17.40 4.26
CA ASP A 122 1.85 16.71 5.50
C ASP A 122 1.35 15.26 5.44
N ALA A 123 2.19 14.32 5.88
CA ALA A 123 1.83 12.91 5.99
C ALA A 123 0.89 12.69 7.19
N LEU A 124 -0.26 12.07 6.95
CA LEU A 124 -1.29 11.90 7.97
C LEU A 124 -0.89 10.89 9.07
N GLY A 125 -1.47 11.07 10.25
CA GLY A 125 -1.46 10.13 11.37
C GLY A 125 -2.82 9.48 11.62
N THR A 126 -2.88 8.64 12.65
CA THR A 126 -4.10 7.89 13.03
C THR A 126 -5.25 8.79 13.47
N GLN A 127 -4.95 9.96 14.04
CA GLN A 127 -5.97 10.95 14.41
C GLN A 127 -6.54 11.67 13.18
N ASP A 128 -5.71 11.94 12.17
CA ASP A 128 -6.12 12.69 10.98
C ASP A 128 -7.09 11.90 10.11
N VAL A 129 -6.89 10.59 9.94
CA VAL A 129 -7.76 9.75 9.11
C VAL A 129 -9.19 9.60 9.65
N ARG A 130 -9.42 10.02 10.90
CA ARG A 130 -10.71 10.05 11.58
C ARG A 130 -11.42 11.41 11.47
N ASP A 131 -10.72 12.44 10.99
CA ASP A 131 -11.32 13.74 10.74
C ASP A 131 -12.36 13.64 9.60
N PRO A 132 -13.60 14.13 9.78
CA PRO A 132 -14.64 14.00 8.77
C PRO A 132 -14.32 14.65 7.42
N ILE A 133 -13.47 15.69 7.37
CA ILE A 133 -13.09 16.33 6.10
C ILE A 133 -12.07 15.44 5.38
N LEU A 134 -11.00 15.05 6.08
CA LEU A 134 -9.95 14.20 5.53
C LEU A 134 -10.48 12.83 5.10
N LEU A 135 -11.36 12.23 5.90
CA LEU A 135 -12.05 10.98 5.59
C LEU A 135 -12.75 11.04 4.22
N ARG A 136 -13.43 12.15 3.92
CA ARG A 136 -14.11 12.37 2.64
C ARG A 136 -13.13 12.64 1.49
N LEU A 137 -11.97 13.23 1.75
CA LEU A 137 -10.94 13.41 0.74
C LEU A 137 -10.28 12.06 0.39
N ILE A 138 -9.96 11.25 1.41
CA ILE A 138 -9.33 9.93 1.25
C ILE A 138 -10.24 8.98 0.48
N SER A 139 -11.53 8.90 0.84
CA SER A 139 -12.52 8.06 0.14
C SER A 139 -12.65 8.44 -1.35
N ARG A 140 -12.66 9.73 -1.67
CA ARG A 140 -12.71 10.20 -3.07
C ARG A 140 -11.42 9.87 -3.84
N GLU A 141 -10.27 10.03 -3.22
CA GLU A 141 -8.99 9.73 -3.86
C GLU A 141 -8.81 8.23 -4.11
N MET A 142 -9.21 7.37 -3.16
CA MET A 142 -9.22 5.92 -3.37
C MET A 142 -10.20 5.53 -4.49
N ALA A 143 -11.39 6.12 -4.52
CA ALA A 143 -12.34 5.90 -5.61
C ALA A 143 -11.78 6.29 -6.98
N ARG A 144 -10.96 7.35 -7.05
CA ARG A 144 -10.30 7.80 -8.27
C ARG A 144 -9.30 6.77 -8.78
N ILE A 145 -8.46 6.21 -7.89
CA ILE A 145 -7.51 5.14 -8.25
C ILE A 145 -8.25 3.88 -8.68
N HIS A 146 -9.26 3.45 -7.92
CA HIS A 146 -10.04 2.25 -8.22
C HIS A 146 -10.81 2.34 -9.55
N ALA A 147 -11.11 3.57 -10.03
CA ALA A 147 -11.78 3.79 -11.31
C ALA A 147 -10.84 3.73 -12.53
N ILE A 148 -9.53 3.54 -12.33
CA ILE A 148 -8.57 3.35 -13.42
C ILE A 148 -8.76 1.93 -13.99
N HIS A 149 -9.17 1.86 -15.26
CA HIS A 149 -9.43 0.59 -15.94
C HIS A 149 -8.21 0.12 -16.74
N ALA A 150 -8.08 -1.20 -16.90
CA ALA A 150 -7.11 -1.78 -17.82
C ALA A 150 -7.39 -1.33 -19.26
N HIS A 151 -6.43 -0.64 -19.88
CA HIS A 151 -6.59 -0.06 -21.21
C HIS A 151 -6.65 -1.08 -22.36
N ASN A 152 -6.50 -2.37 -22.06
CA ASN A 152 -6.36 -3.44 -23.06
C ASN A 152 -7.55 -4.42 -23.11
N GLY A 153 -8.63 -4.15 -22.38
CA GLY A 153 -9.81 -5.03 -22.35
C GLY A 153 -9.60 -6.37 -21.61
N CYS A 154 -8.45 -6.58 -20.98
CA CYS A 154 -8.24 -7.75 -20.12
C CYS A 154 -9.07 -7.62 -18.83
N ILE A 155 -9.69 -8.74 -18.43
CA ILE A 155 -10.36 -8.83 -17.13
C ILE A 155 -9.27 -9.07 -16.07
N PRO A 156 -9.00 -8.12 -15.17
CA PRO A 156 -7.93 -8.27 -14.20
C PRO A 156 -8.26 -9.37 -13.18
N LYS A 157 -7.24 -10.14 -12.79
CA LYS A 157 -7.34 -11.10 -11.69
C LYS A 157 -6.71 -10.55 -10.40
N PRO A 158 -7.24 -10.90 -9.23
CA PRO A 158 -6.74 -10.39 -7.96
C PRO A 158 -5.41 -11.05 -7.58
N ASN A 159 -4.44 -10.25 -7.16
CA ASN A 159 -3.11 -10.74 -6.79
C ASN A 159 -2.99 -11.21 -5.33
N LEU A 160 -3.99 -10.90 -4.47
CA LEU A 160 -3.96 -11.19 -3.03
C LEU A 160 -3.55 -12.63 -2.69
N TRP A 161 -4.26 -13.61 -3.24
CA TRP A 161 -4.05 -15.02 -2.89
C TRP A 161 -2.72 -15.56 -3.40
N ILE A 162 -2.26 -15.08 -4.56
CA ILE A 162 -0.96 -15.45 -5.14
C ILE A 162 0.16 -14.93 -4.25
N LYS A 163 0.12 -13.63 -3.89
CA LYS A 163 1.10 -13.03 -2.97
C LYS A 163 1.07 -13.69 -1.60
N MET A 164 -0.11 -13.92 -1.02
CA MET A 164 -0.24 -14.54 0.30
C MET A 164 0.36 -15.97 0.33
N ARG A 165 0.11 -16.78 -0.71
CA ARG A 165 0.74 -18.10 -0.86
C ARG A 165 2.26 -18.02 -1.02
N LYS A 166 2.75 -17.07 -1.81
CA LYS A 166 4.19 -16.80 -1.94
C LYS A 166 4.80 -16.47 -0.57
N TYR A 167 4.17 -15.57 0.18
CA TYR A 167 4.68 -15.15 1.49
C TYR A 167 4.70 -16.32 2.48
N PHE A 168 3.62 -17.10 2.55
CA PHE A 168 3.57 -18.30 3.37
C PHE A 168 4.69 -19.30 3.04
N SER A 169 4.98 -19.52 1.74
CA SER A 169 6.07 -20.41 1.32
C SER A 169 7.47 -19.95 1.74
N LEU A 170 7.68 -18.62 1.86
CA LEU A 170 8.97 -18.05 2.29
C LEU A 170 9.23 -18.23 3.78
N VAL A 171 8.18 -18.43 4.58
CA VAL A 171 8.26 -18.60 6.05
C VAL A 171 8.00 -20.03 6.51
N ALA A 172 7.66 -20.94 5.59
CA ALA A 172 7.33 -22.33 5.92
C ALA A 172 8.44 -23.05 6.72
N THR A 173 9.71 -22.74 6.46
CA THR A 173 10.84 -23.34 7.21
C THR A 173 10.91 -22.88 8.66
N GLU A 174 10.27 -21.77 9.04
CA GLU A 174 10.26 -21.27 10.41
C GLU A 174 9.25 -22.01 11.32
N PHE A 175 8.47 -22.93 10.74
CA PHE A 175 7.53 -23.76 11.50
C PHE A 175 8.06 -25.19 11.74
N THR A 176 9.32 -25.47 11.39
CA THR A 176 9.97 -26.76 11.64
C THR A 176 10.86 -26.72 12.89
N GLU A 177 11.35 -27.88 13.34
CA GLU A 177 12.32 -27.97 14.46
C GLU A 177 13.62 -27.19 14.21
N GLN A 178 13.90 -26.81 12.97
CA GLN A 178 15.06 -26.01 12.56
C GLN A 178 14.77 -24.51 12.55
N ALA A 179 13.63 -24.08 13.11
CA ALA A 179 13.23 -22.69 13.17
C ALA A 179 14.32 -21.81 13.79
N SER A 180 14.56 -20.66 13.16
CA SER A 180 15.58 -19.72 13.65
C SER A 180 15.15 -19.01 14.94
N ASN A 181 13.84 -19.01 15.26
CA ASN A 181 13.27 -18.32 16.40
C ASN A 181 12.18 -19.16 17.10
N ALA A 182 12.47 -19.60 18.32
CA ALA A 182 11.55 -20.42 19.12
C ALA A 182 10.21 -19.72 19.45
N ARG A 183 10.18 -18.38 19.47
CA ARG A 183 8.95 -17.60 19.70
C ARG A 183 7.89 -17.87 18.61
N ILE A 184 8.30 -18.19 17.38
CA ILE A 184 7.35 -18.48 16.29
C ILE A 184 6.50 -19.71 16.66
N GLN A 185 7.11 -20.78 17.16
CA GLN A 185 6.39 -21.99 17.55
C GLN A 185 5.49 -21.79 18.77
N GLN A 186 5.75 -20.77 19.59
CA GLN A 186 5.03 -20.50 20.85
C GLN A 186 3.90 -19.49 20.69
N GLU A 187 4.12 -18.42 19.92
CA GLU A 187 3.25 -17.25 19.85
C GLU A 187 2.45 -17.17 18.53
N VAL A 188 2.91 -17.83 17.46
CA VAL A 188 2.24 -17.81 16.15
C VAL A 188 1.40 -19.08 16.01
N PRO A 189 0.18 -19.00 15.42
CA PRO A 189 -0.60 -20.18 15.09
C PRO A 189 0.20 -21.18 14.26
N SER A 190 -0.08 -22.48 14.45
CA SER A 190 0.66 -23.53 13.75
C SER A 190 0.52 -23.42 12.23
N GLN A 191 1.50 -23.95 11.50
CA GLN A 191 1.50 -23.96 10.03
C GLN A 191 0.19 -24.53 9.47
N ALA A 192 -0.31 -25.62 10.05
CA ALA A 192 -1.55 -26.26 9.63
C ALA A 192 -2.78 -25.35 9.82
N VAL A 193 -2.85 -24.61 10.93
CA VAL A 193 -3.93 -23.65 11.18
C VAL A 193 -3.85 -22.49 10.18
N LEU A 194 -2.67 -21.93 9.96
CA LEU A 194 -2.48 -20.83 9.00
C LEU A 194 -2.86 -21.25 7.57
N GLU A 195 -2.47 -22.46 7.16
CA GLU A 195 -2.82 -23.00 5.84
C GLU A 195 -4.32 -23.21 5.69
N GLN A 196 -4.97 -23.81 6.70
CA GLN A 196 -6.42 -24.01 6.72
C GLN A 196 -7.17 -22.68 6.61
N GLU A 197 -6.75 -21.68 7.37
CA GLU A 197 -7.35 -20.34 7.35
C GLU A 197 -7.13 -19.61 6.02
N MET A 198 -5.98 -19.77 5.38
CA MET A 198 -5.73 -19.23 4.04
C MET A 198 -6.64 -19.85 2.97
N VAL A 199 -6.80 -21.17 2.99
CA VAL A 199 -7.71 -21.87 2.07
C VAL A 199 -9.15 -21.41 2.31
N TRP A 200 -9.57 -21.38 3.58
CA TRP A 200 -10.88 -20.92 3.98
C TRP A 200 -11.17 -19.49 3.49
N MET A 201 -10.25 -18.54 3.74
CA MET A 201 -10.40 -17.15 3.30
C MET A 201 -10.51 -17.06 1.77
N LYS A 202 -9.66 -17.79 1.04
CA LYS A 202 -9.70 -17.79 -0.42
C LYS A 202 -11.06 -18.26 -0.92
N GLU A 203 -11.57 -19.36 -0.40
CA GLU A 203 -12.85 -19.94 -0.83
C GLU A 203 -14.03 -19.03 -0.49
N HIS A 204 -14.10 -18.52 0.75
CA HIS A 204 -15.24 -17.74 1.23
C HIS A 204 -15.22 -16.31 0.69
N LEU A 205 -14.08 -15.63 0.74
CA LEU A 205 -14.00 -14.21 0.36
C LEU A 205 -14.10 -14.02 -1.16
N SER A 206 -13.60 -14.98 -1.96
CA SER A 206 -13.73 -14.91 -3.43
C SER A 206 -15.18 -14.98 -3.91
N GLN A 207 -16.07 -15.62 -3.13
CA GLN A 207 -17.49 -15.75 -3.47
C GLN A 207 -18.31 -14.48 -3.18
N LEU A 208 -17.76 -13.51 -2.43
CA LEU A 208 -18.49 -12.28 -2.07
C LEU A 208 -18.73 -11.35 -3.28
N GLY A 209 -18.03 -11.60 -4.39
CA GLY A 209 -18.18 -10.80 -5.62
C GLY A 209 -17.71 -9.35 -5.46
N SER A 210 -16.66 -9.10 -4.68
CA SER A 210 -15.99 -7.80 -4.67
C SER A 210 -15.35 -7.56 -6.05
N PRO A 211 -15.55 -6.39 -6.68
CA PRO A 211 -14.88 -6.05 -7.92
C PRO A 211 -13.36 -6.13 -7.78
N VAL A 212 -12.67 -6.50 -8.87
CA VAL A 212 -11.22 -6.43 -8.97
C VAL A 212 -10.86 -5.12 -9.67
N VAL A 213 -10.09 -4.28 -9.00
CA VAL A 213 -9.70 -2.93 -9.44
C VAL A 213 -8.20 -2.73 -9.23
N LEU A 214 -7.62 -1.67 -9.79
CA LEU A 214 -6.27 -1.26 -9.44
C LEU A 214 -6.27 -0.75 -8.00
N CYS A 215 -5.55 -1.43 -7.11
CA CYS A 215 -5.50 -1.12 -5.68
C CYS A 215 -4.12 -0.61 -5.28
N HIS A 216 -4.07 0.24 -4.25
CA HIS A 216 -2.85 0.62 -3.54
C HIS A 216 -2.26 -0.57 -2.78
N ASN A 217 -3.12 -1.36 -2.10
CA ASN A 217 -2.86 -2.50 -1.23
C ASN A 217 -2.13 -2.19 0.10
N ASP A 218 -1.55 -1.00 0.25
CA ASP A 218 -0.79 -0.59 1.44
C ASP A 218 -1.09 0.86 1.87
N LEU A 219 -2.38 1.20 2.03
CA LEU A 219 -2.78 2.56 2.37
C LEU A 219 -2.78 2.83 3.88
N LEU A 220 -1.59 2.76 4.48
CA LEU A 220 -1.35 3.23 5.85
C LEU A 220 -1.39 4.76 5.95
N CYS A 221 -1.61 5.30 7.15
CA CYS A 221 -1.84 6.74 7.37
C CYS A 221 -0.71 7.61 6.77
N LYS A 222 0.56 7.19 6.94
CA LYS A 222 1.74 7.92 6.45
C LYS A 222 1.89 7.91 4.92
N ASN A 223 1.17 7.04 4.21
CA ASN A 223 1.12 7.01 2.75
C ASN A 223 0.06 7.96 2.18
N ILE A 224 -0.59 8.75 3.03
CA ILE A 224 -1.55 9.78 2.65
C ILE A 224 -0.95 11.15 2.93
N ILE A 225 -0.75 11.93 1.89
CA ILE A 225 -0.24 13.30 1.96
C ILE A 225 -1.42 14.25 1.81
N HIS A 226 -1.66 15.07 2.84
CA HIS A 226 -2.66 16.13 2.80
C HIS A 226 -2.00 17.47 2.45
N ASN A 227 -2.43 18.05 1.33
CA ASN A 227 -2.07 19.40 0.96
C ASN A 227 -3.21 20.35 1.37
N SER A 228 -3.11 20.93 2.56
CA SER A 228 -4.12 21.85 3.10
C SER A 228 -4.33 23.09 2.24
N LYS A 229 -3.26 23.62 1.62
CA LYS A 229 -3.32 24.78 0.72
C LYS A 229 -4.11 24.48 -0.55
N ALA A 230 -3.95 23.28 -1.10
CA ALA A 230 -4.61 22.85 -2.32
C ALA A 230 -5.93 22.10 -2.07
N GLY A 231 -6.30 21.86 -0.81
CA GLY A 231 -7.57 21.25 -0.39
C GLY A 231 -7.76 19.80 -0.85
N HIS A 232 -6.68 19.03 -1.00
CA HIS A 232 -6.76 17.65 -1.47
C HIS A 232 -5.78 16.72 -0.74
N VAL A 233 -6.03 15.42 -0.87
CA VAL A 233 -5.09 14.37 -0.46
C VAL A 233 -4.56 13.65 -1.69
N ARG A 234 -3.33 13.15 -1.59
CA ARG A 234 -2.69 12.27 -2.58
C ARG A 234 -2.07 11.10 -1.86
N PHE A 235 -2.06 9.95 -2.52
CA PHE A 235 -1.38 8.78 -1.99
C PHE A 235 0.06 8.74 -2.51
N ILE A 236 0.91 8.02 -1.81
CA ILE A 236 2.31 7.78 -2.17
C ILE A 236 2.68 6.33 -1.82
N ASP A 237 3.83 5.90 -2.31
CA ASP A 237 4.39 4.56 -2.07
C ASP A 237 3.57 3.38 -2.63
N TYR A 238 3.64 3.23 -3.96
CA TYR A 238 2.87 2.24 -4.72
C TYR A 238 3.56 0.88 -4.88
N GLU A 239 4.48 0.51 -3.99
CA GLU A 239 5.28 -0.72 -4.16
C GLU A 239 4.44 -2.00 -4.05
N TYR A 240 3.34 -1.95 -3.30
CA TYR A 240 2.37 -3.06 -3.19
C TYR A 240 1.23 -2.98 -4.21
N SER A 241 1.17 -1.92 -5.02
CA SER A 241 0.06 -1.68 -5.95
C SER A 241 -0.08 -2.79 -6.98
N SER A 242 -1.31 -3.26 -7.19
CA SER A 242 -1.64 -4.33 -8.14
C SER A 242 -3.14 -4.43 -8.29
N TYR A 243 -3.61 -5.15 -9.32
CA TYR A 243 -5.01 -5.53 -9.39
C TYR A 243 -5.39 -6.43 -8.20
N ASN A 244 -6.40 -6.01 -7.46
CA ASN A 244 -6.87 -6.72 -6.28
C ASN A 244 -8.36 -6.43 -6.00
N TYR A 245 -8.92 -7.11 -5.01
CA TYR A 245 -10.29 -6.85 -4.58
C TYR A 245 -10.41 -5.43 -4.01
N GLN A 246 -11.38 -4.67 -4.50
CA GLN A 246 -11.75 -3.36 -3.98
C GLN A 246 -11.95 -3.38 -2.46
N ALA A 247 -12.67 -4.39 -1.95
CA ALA A 247 -12.93 -4.55 -0.54
C ALA A 247 -11.68 -4.82 0.30
N PHE A 248 -10.63 -5.43 -0.27
CA PHE A 248 -9.36 -5.62 0.41
C PHE A 248 -8.64 -4.30 0.64
N ASP A 249 -8.58 -3.43 -0.36
CA ASP A 249 -7.83 -2.17 -0.23
C ASP A 249 -8.49 -1.23 0.80
N ILE A 250 -9.82 -1.17 0.78
CA ILE A 250 -10.60 -0.40 1.77
C ILE A 250 -10.47 -1.03 3.16
N GLY A 251 -10.64 -2.35 3.28
CA GLY A 251 -10.56 -3.06 4.56
C GLY A 251 -9.15 -2.97 5.16
N ASN A 252 -8.13 -2.99 4.31
CA ASN A 252 -6.75 -2.73 4.71
C ASN A 252 -6.62 -1.32 5.28
N HIS A 253 -7.07 -0.30 4.55
CA HIS A 253 -7.01 1.08 5.03
C HIS A 253 -7.70 1.27 6.39
N PHE A 254 -8.85 0.62 6.63
CA PHE A 254 -9.51 0.66 7.94
C PHE A 254 -8.71 -0.01 9.05
N ASN A 255 -7.99 -1.10 8.77
CA ASN A 255 -7.07 -1.70 9.74
C ASN A 255 -5.94 -0.73 10.13
N GLU A 256 -5.49 0.12 9.20
CA GLU A 256 -4.40 1.07 9.45
C GLU A 256 -4.80 2.27 10.34
N PHE A 257 -6.08 2.40 10.70
CA PHE A 257 -6.53 3.37 11.72
C PHE A 257 -5.95 3.02 13.10
N ALA A 258 -5.63 1.74 13.33
CA ALA A 258 -5.01 1.28 14.56
C ALA A 258 -3.54 1.74 14.69
N GLY A 259 -2.90 2.18 13.59
CA GLY A 259 -1.48 2.50 13.57
C GLY A 259 -0.58 1.26 13.62
N MET A 260 0.73 1.50 13.57
CA MET A 260 1.75 0.44 13.59
C MET A 260 2.70 0.55 14.78
N SER A 261 3.22 1.76 15.06
CA SER A 261 4.13 2.00 16.19
C SER A 261 3.41 2.07 17.54
N GLU A 262 2.27 2.76 17.59
CA GLU A 262 1.39 2.86 18.75
C GLU A 262 0.07 2.15 18.43
N LEU A 263 0.13 0.82 18.33
CA LEU A 263 -0.99 0.01 17.87
C LEU A 263 -2.17 0.06 18.85
N ASP A 264 -3.31 0.59 18.41
CA ASP A 264 -4.57 0.61 19.14
C ASP A 264 -5.74 0.14 18.26
N TYR A 265 -6.12 -1.13 18.38
CA TYR A 265 -7.27 -1.68 17.66
C TYR A 265 -8.62 -1.07 18.07
N GLY A 266 -8.69 -0.32 19.17
CA GLY A 266 -9.85 0.50 19.53
C GLY A 266 -10.08 1.67 18.56
N LEU A 267 -9.08 2.03 17.75
CA LEU A 267 -9.20 3.07 16.74
C LEU A 267 -9.81 2.61 15.42
N TYR A 268 -10.08 1.30 15.23
CA TYR A 268 -10.78 0.81 14.05
C TYR A 268 -12.13 1.54 13.88
N PRO A 269 -12.50 1.99 12.66
CA PRO A 269 -13.67 2.84 12.47
C PRO A 269 -14.97 2.14 12.86
N SER A 270 -15.85 2.85 13.56
CA SER A 270 -17.19 2.34 13.91
C SER A 270 -18.03 2.07 12.67
N ARG A 271 -19.12 1.32 12.82
CA ARG A 271 -20.03 1.03 11.70
C ARG A 271 -20.55 2.32 11.05
N GLU A 272 -20.90 3.33 11.84
CA GLU A 272 -21.40 4.62 11.37
C GLU A 272 -20.35 5.33 10.50
N MET A 273 -19.10 5.39 11.00
CA MET A 273 -17.98 6.01 10.28
C MET A 273 -17.66 5.25 8.99
N GLN A 274 -17.66 3.92 9.02
CA GLN A 274 -17.46 3.11 7.83
C GLN A 274 -18.56 3.37 6.80
N LEU A 275 -19.83 3.39 7.19
CA LEU A 275 -20.93 3.64 6.25
C LEU A 275 -20.87 5.05 5.66
N GLU A 276 -20.44 6.06 6.42
CA GLU A 276 -20.19 7.39 5.87
C GLU A 276 -19.05 7.36 4.84
N TRP A 277 -17.92 6.75 5.19
CA TRP A 277 -16.77 6.60 4.31
C TRP A 277 -17.15 5.90 3.00
N LEU A 278 -17.83 4.76 3.12
CA LEU A 278 -18.22 3.89 1.99
C LEU A 278 -19.25 4.56 1.09
N ARG A 279 -20.17 5.35 1.65
CA ARG A 279 -21.15 6.12 0.86
C ARG A 279 -20.44 7.15 -0.01
N VAL A 280 -19.51 7.92 0.56
CA VAL A 280 -18.75 8.95 -0.18
C VAL A 280 -17.86 8.29 -1.25
N TYR A 281 -17.21 7.18 -0.90
CA TYR A 281 -16.46 6.37 -1.84
C TYR A 281 -17.32 5.88 -3.02
N LEU A 282 -18.48 5.26 -2.75
CA LEU A 282 -19.36 4.73 -3.80
C LEU A 282 -19.90 5.83 -4.71
N GLN A 283 -20.30 6.98 -4.16
CA GLN A 283 -20.72 8.14 -4.95
C GLN A 283 -19.60 8.59 -5.91
N ALA A 284 -18.38 8.76 -5.40
CA ALA A 284 -17.23 9.17 -6.19
C ALA A 284 -16.83 8.13 -7.24
N TYR A 285 -16.90 6.84 -6.89
CA TYR A 285 -16.57 5.74 -7.78
C TYR A 285 -17.58 5.63 -8.93
N LYS A 286 -18.89 5.71 -8.63
CA LYS A 286 -19.94 5.70 -9.67
C LYS A 286 -19.83 6.90 -10.60
N ARG A 287 -19.54 8.10 -10.07
CA ARG A 287 -19.28 9.30 -10.88
C ARG A 287 -18.10 9.08 -11.83
N SER A 288 -16.97 8.62 -11.31
CA SER A 288 -15.75 8.36 -12.09
C SER A 288 -15.94 7.26 -13.15
N THR A 289 -16.80 6.29 -12.88
CA THR A 289 -17.11 5.17 -13.80
C THR A 289 -18.35 5.40 -14.67
N LYS A 290 -18.93 6.61 -14.64
CA LYS A 290 -20.14 7.00 -15.41
C LYS A 290 -21.36 6.10 -15.16
N LYS A 291 -21.51 5.61 -13.93
CA LYS A 291 -22.63 4.75 -13.47
C LYS A 291 -23.66 5.51 -12.61
N GLY A 292 -23.70 6.84 -12.72
CA GLY A 292 -24.54 7.71 -11.90
C GLY A 292 -23.88 8.13 -10.58
N GLU A 293 -24.68 8.58 -9.62
CA GLU A 293 -24.21 9.04 -8.30
C GLU A 293 -25.03 8.50 -7.13
N GLU A 294 -26.25 8.02 -7.37
CA GLU A 294 -27.11 7.47 -6.33
C GLU A 294 -26.50 6.19 -5.76
N VAL A 295 -26.51 6.06 -4.43
CA VAL A 295 -26.03 4.88 -3.71
C VAL A 295 -27.21 4.33 -2.93
N SER A 296 -27.64 3.11 -3.28
CA SER A 296 -28.69 2.42 -2.53
C SER A 296 -28.16 1.88 -1.20
N ASP A 297 -29.05 1.74 -0.21
CA ASP A 297 -28.67 1.14 1.08
C ASP A 297 -28.20 -0.32 0.93
N ARG A 298 -28.75 -1.05 -0.05
CA ARG A 298 -28.31 -2.42 -0.37
C ARG A 298 -26.87 -2.47 -0.87
N GLU A 299 -26.48 -1.56 -1.77
CA GLU A 299 -25.10 -1.48 -2.26
C GLU A 299 -24.13 -1.10 -1.13
N LEU A 300 -24.54 -0.15 -0.29
CA LEU A 300 -23.75 0.30 0.84
C LEU A 300 -23.52 -0.82 1.86
N GLU A 301 -24.60 -1.53 2.24
CA GLU A 301 -24.51 -2.65 3.18
C GLU A 301 -23.69 -3.80 2.62
N ARG A 302 -23.89 -4.13 1.34
CA ARG A 302 -23.09 -5.16 0.65
C ARG A 302 -21.59 -4.81 0.69
N LEU A 303 -21.23 -3.57 0.37
CA LEU A 303 -19.83 -3.15 0.41
C LEU A 303 -19.28 -3.16 1.84
N TYR A 304 -20.06 -2.70 2.83
CA TYR A 304 -19.69 -2.75 4.25
C TYR A 304 -19.32 -4.18 4.68
N ILE A 305 -20.13 -5.16 4.30
CA ILE A 305 -19.88 -6.57 4.64
C ILE A 305 -18.65 -7.10 3.91
N GLN A 306 -18.52 -6.83 2.62
CA GLN A 306 -17.35 -7.23 1.84
C GLN A 306 -16.06 -6.67 2.49
N VAL A 307 -16.04 -5.37 2.78
CA VAL A 307 -14.89 -4.66 3.36
C VAL A 307 -14.47 -5.26 4.68
N ASN A 308 -15.41 -5.46 5.62
CA ASN A 308 -15.05 -6.06 6.92
C ASN A 308 -14.57 -7.50 6.79
N LYS A 309 -15.17 -8.30 5.90
CA LYS A 309 -14.70 -9.66 5.64
C LYS A 309 -13.29 -9.69 5.00
N PHE A 310 -12.98 -8.76 4.11
CA PHE A 310 -11.65 -8.64 3.51
C PHE A 310 -10.61 -7.97 4.44
N ALA A 311 -11.02 -7.21 5.44
CA ALA A 311 -10.13 -6.69 6.49
C ALA A 311 -9.44 -7.85 7.26
N LEU A 312 -10.12 -8.99 7.40
CA LEU A 312 -9.52 -10.22 7.94
C LEU A 312 -8.31 -10.68 7.10
N ALA A 313 -8.44 -10.68 5.77
CA ALA A 313 -7.36 -11.08 4.88
C ALA A 313 -6.15 -10.13 4.96
N SER A 314 -6.38 -8.84 5.24
CA SER A 314 -5.30 -7.87 5.49
C SER A 314 -4.50 -8.23 6.74
N HIS A 315 -5.12 -8.71 7.83
CA HIS A 315 -4.38 -9.18 8.99
C HIS A 315 -3.42 -10.33 8.65
N PHE A 316 -3.87 -11.33 7.92
CA PHE A 316 -3.02 -12.44 7.48
C PHE A 316 -1.92 -12.01 6.52
N PHE A 317 -2.25 -11.16 5.54
CA PHE A 317 -1.29 -10.66 4.56
C PHE A 317 -0.09 -9.99 5.25
N TRP A 318 -0.37 -9.06 6.16
CA TRP A 318 0.66 -8.33 6.89
C TRP A 318 1.30 -9.16 8.01
N GLY A 319 0.61 -10.16 8.56
CA GLY A 319 1.20 -11.14 9.47
C GLY A 319 2.30 -11.95 8.79
N PHE A 320 2.07 -12.47 7.58
CA PHE A 320 3.11 -13.17 6.82
C PHE A 320 4.24 -12.24 6.37
N TRP A 321 3.91 -11.02 5.92
CA TRP A 321 4.93 -10.01 5.61
C TRP A 321 5.85 -9.78 6.82
N ALA A 322 5.28 -9.64 8.01
CA ALA A 322 6.03 -9.40 9.24
C ALA A 322 6.91 -10.61 9.61
N LEU A 323 6.44 -11.84 9.45
CA LEU A 323 7.29 -13.03 9.64
C LEU A 323 8.48 -13.07 8.67
N ILE A 324 8.30 -12.66 7.41
CA ILE A 324 9.40 -12.55 6.44
C ILE A 324 10.40 -11.48 6.90
N GLN A 325 9.91 -10.32 7.33
CA GLN A 325 10.75 -9.22 7.80
C GLN A 325 11.51 -9.58 9.08
N ALA A 326 10.91 -10.31 10.01
CA ALA A 326 11.58 -10.80 11.22
C ALA A 326 12.83 -11.64 10.91
N LYS A 327 12.90 -12.25 9.73
CA LYS A 327 14.03 -13.06 9.27
C LYS A 327 15.08 -12.26 8.49
N TYR A 328 14.66 -11.30 7.67
CA TYR A 328 15.52 -10.68 6.66
C TYR A 328 15.78 -9.19 6.84
N SER A 329 14.92 -8.49 7.59
CA SER A 329 15.05 -7.05 7.79
C SER A 329 16.23 -6.72 8.69
N SER A 330 16.92 -5.63 8.38
CA SER A 330 17.93 -5.02 9.25
C SER A 330 17.37 -3.87 10.09
N ILE A 331 16.07 -3.60 10.01
CA ILE A 331 15.41 -2.50 10.70
C ILE A 331 15.08 -2.90 12.14
N ASP A 332 15.34 -1.98 13.06
CA ASP A 332 15.06 -2.14 14.48
C ASP A 332 13.55 -1.98 14.76
N PHE A 333 12.80 -3.05 14.52
CA PHE A 333 11.37 -3.16 14.76
C PHE A 333 11.01 -4.60 15.15
N ASP A 334 10.11 -4.80 16.13
CA ASP A 334 9.66 -6.14 16.55
C ASP A 334 8.65 -6.72 15.55
N PHE A 335 9.16 -7.13 14.38
CA PHE A 335 8.37 -7.73 13.32
C PHE A 335 7.65 -9.00 13.77
N LEU A 336 8.26 -9.81 14.65
CA LEU A 336 7.61 -11.02 15.15
C LEU A 336 6.44 -10.68 16.08
N GLY A 337 6.64 -9.77 17.04
CA GLY A 337 5.55 -9.27 17.88
C GLY A 337 4.41 -8.68 17.05
N TYR A 338 4.75 -7.91 16.01
CA TYR A 338 3.75 -7.39 15.08
C TYR A 338 2.99 -8.49 14.32
N ALA A 339 3.68 -9.53 13.85
CA ALA A 339 3.03 -10.68 13.21
C ALA A 339 1.99 -11.35 14.13
N VAL A 340 2.38 -11.59 15.39
CA VAL A 340 1.51 -12.19 16.42
C VAL A 340 0.28 -11.31 16.67
N LEU A 341 0.45 -10.00 16.78
CA LEU A 341 -0.66 -9.05 16.95
C LEU A 341 -1.66 -9.12 15.79
N ARG A 342 -1.17 -9.15 14.54
CA ARG A 342 -2.03 -9.25 13.35
C ARG A 342 -2.80 -10.57 13.33
N PHE A 343 -2.15 -11.71 13.56
CA PHE A 343 -2.84 -13.01 13.61
C PHE A 343 -3.87 -13.09 14.75
N ASN A 344 -3.53 -12.60 15.95
CA ASN A 344 -4.46 -12.58 17.07
C ASN A 344 -5.68 -11.72 16.79
N GLN A 345 -5.50 -10.56 16.15
CA GLN A 345 -6.61 -9.69 15.78
C GLN A 345 -7.53 -10.34 14.74
N TYR A 346 -6.99 -11.10 13.78
CA TYR A 346 -7.80 -11.92 12.87
C TYR A 346 -8.71 -12.89 13.64
N PHE A 347 -8.14 -13.74 14.51
CA PHE A 347 -8.92 -14.76 15.21
C PHE A 347 -9.94 -14.15 16.17
N LYS A 348 -9.58 -13.03 16.81
CA LYS A 348 -10.49 -12.27 17.68
C LYS A 348 -11.70 -11.72 16.93
N THR A 349 -11.50 -11.19 15.72
CA THR A 349 -12.56 -10.48 14.96
C THR A 349 -13.35 -11.40 14.04
N LYS A 350 -12.77 -12.52 13.59
CA LYS A 350 -13.39 -13.47 12.65
C LYS A 350 -14.83 -13.87 13.03
N PRO A 351 -15.17 -14.24 14.29
CA PRO A 351 -16.53 -14.65 14.63
C PRO A 351 -17.58 -13.57 14.36
N ALA A 352 -17.32 -12.32 14.78
CA ALA A 352 -18.23 -11.20 14.61
C ALA A 352 -18.39 -10.80 13.14
N VAL A 353 -17.28 -10.76 12.40
CA VAL A 353 -17.28 -10.44 10.96
C VAL A 353 -17.95 -11.54 10.14
N MET A 354 -17.89 -12.79 10.60
CA MET A 354 -18.59 -13.91 9.94
C MET A 354 -20.09 -13.94 10.20
N ALA A 355 -20.57 -13.37 11.29
CA ALA A 355 -22.00 -13.21 11.55
C ALA A 355 -22.69 -12.26 10.55
N LEU A 356 -21.93 -11.36 9.90
CA LEU A 356 -22.45 -10.46 8.87
C LEU A 356 -22.90 -11.24 7.61
N GLN A 357 -24.14 -11.02 7.17
CA GLN A 357 -24.76 -11.67 6.01
C GLN A 357 -25.05 -10.66 4.91
N ILE A 358 -24.64 -10.95 3.67
CA ILE A 358 -24.95 -10.09 2.52
C ILE A 358 -26.48 -10.06 2.34
N PRO A 359 -27.09 -8.87 2.22
CA PRO A 359 -28.52 -8.76 1.96
C PRO A 359 -28.88 -9.46 0.64
N GLU A 360 -29.96 -10.25 0.66
CA GLU A 360 -30.47 -10.98 -0.51
C GLU A 360 -30.69 -10.10 -1.73
#